data_AF-A0A519D3J8-F1
#
_entry.id   AF-A0A519D3J8-F1
#
_cell.length_a   1.000
_cell.length_b   1.000
_cell.length_c   1.000
_cell.angle_alpha   90.00
_cell.angle_beta   90.00
_cell.angle_gamma   90.00
#
_symmetry.space_group_name_H-M   'P 1'
#
loop_
_entity.id
_entity.type
_entity.pdbx_description
1 polymer ?
#
loop_
_entity_poly.entity_id
_entity_poly.type
_entity_poly.pdbx_seq_one_letter_code
_entity_poly.pdbx_strand_id
1 'polypeptide(L)' 'MVQGMIDDLSDALADAVKHDKGNSAAGTRVRKAMQGAKAAAQDVRTKVQADKNA' A
#
# COMPACT_ATOMS: atom_id res chain seq x y z
N MET A 1 -9.72 -3.99 6.82
CA MET A 1 -8.47 -3.24 7.11
C MET A 1 -7.33 -3.76 6.27
N VAL A 2 -6.93 -5.03 6.42
CA VAL A 2 -5.85 -5.61 5.61
C VAL A 2 -6.26 -5.78 4.14
N GLN A 3 -7.52 -6.14 3.86
CA GLN A 3 -7.99 -6.34 2.48
C GLN A 3 -7.79 -5.10 1.59
N GLY A 4 -8.18 -3.91 2.05
CA GLY A 4 -7.99 -2.68 1.25
C GLY A 4 -6.53 -2.38 0.94
N MET A 5 -5.61 -2.66 1.87
CA MET A 5 -4.17 -2.55 1.61
C MET A 5 -3.71 -3.55 0.52
N ILE A 6 -4.26 -4.77 0.53
CA ILE A 6 -3.95 -5.78 -0.49
C ILE A 6 -4.46 -5.34 -1.86
N ASP A 7 -5.66 -4.78 -1.92
CA ASP A 7 -6.27 -4.28 -3.16
C ASP A 7 -5.40 -3.15 -3.76
N ASP A 8 -5.03 -2.16 -2.94
CA ASP A 8 -4.17 -1.03 -3.35
C ASP A 8 -2.80 -1.50 -3.87
N LEU A 9 -2.20 -2.50 -3.24
CA LEU A 9 -0.92 -3.08 -3.65
C LEU A 9 -1.06 -3.90 -4.94
N SER A 10 -2.18 -4.60 -5.12
CA SER A 10 -2.45 -5.39 -6.33
C SER A 10 -2.64 -4.48 -7.54
N ASP A 11 -3.37 -3.38 -7.38
CA ASP A 11 -3.57 -2.38 -8.44
C ASP A 11 -2.26 -1.70 -8.87
N ALA A 12 -1.32 -1.55 -7.92
CA ALA A 12 -0.01 -0.95 -8.20
C ALA A 12 0.90 -1.84 -9.09
N LEU A 13 0.61 -3.14 -9.23
CA LEU A 13 1.47 -4.07 -10.00
C LEU A 13 1.61 -3.65 -11.47
N ALA A 14 0.51 -3.27 -12.11
CA ALA A 14 0.53 -2.84 -13.51
C ALA A 14 1.34 -1.55 -13.70
N ASP A 15 1.31 -0.65 -12.72
CA ASP A 15 2.09 0.58 -12.76
C ASP A 15 3.57 0.35 -12.42
N ALA A 16 3.90 -0.63 -11.58
CA ALA A 16 5.28 -1.04 -11.35
C ALA A 16 5.94 -1.51 -12.66
N VAL A 17 5.27 -2.39 -13.42
CA VAL A 17 5.76 -2.86 -14.72
C VAL A 17 5.93 -1.70 -15.72
N LYS A 18 5.02 -0.72 -15.71
CA LYS A 18 5.15 0.49 -16.56
C LYS A 18 6.32 1.36 -16.10
N HIS A 19 6.55 1.48 -14.80
CA HIS A 19 7.63 2.28 -14.24
C HIS A 19 9.00 1.70 -14.59
N ASP A 20 9.17 0.38 -14.51
CA ASP A 20 10.40 -0.32 -14.91
C ASP A 20 10.76 -0.07 -16.38
N LYS A 21 9.77 0.28 -17.21
CA LYS A 21 9.91 0.67 -18.61
C LYS A 21 10.12 2.18 -18.83
N GLY A 22 10.40 2.94 -17.77
CA GLY A 22 10.70 4.37 -17.83
C GLY A 22 9.48 5.30 -17.70
N ASN A 23 8.29 4.80 -17.38
CA ASN A 23 7.13 5.66 -17.18
C ASN A 23 7.16 6.35 -15.80
N SER A 24 7.54 7.63 -15.75
CA SER A 24 7.64 8.42 -14.51
C SER A 24 6.29 8.65 -13.80
N ALA A 25 5.20 8.76 -14.55
CA ALA A 25 3.86 8.93 -13.98
C ALA A 25 3.37 7.64 -13.29
N ALA A 26 3.73 6.48 -13.84
CA ALA A 26 3.48 5.19 -13.19
C ALA A 26 4.28 5.06 -11.90
N GLY A 27 5.55 5.46 -11.89
CA GLY A 27 6.37 5.49 -10.66
C GLY A 27 5.77 6.39 -9.57
N THR A 28 5.18 7.53 -9.95
CA THR A 28 4.47 8.40 -9.00
C THR A 28 3.26 7.71 -8.37
N ARG A 29 2.51 6.92 -9.15
CA ARG A 29 1.36 6.16 -8.66
C ARG A 29 1.77 5.02 -7.74
N VAL A 30 2.81 4.24 -8.10
CA VAL A 30 3.39 3.21 -7.22
C VAL A 30 3.84 3.82 -5.90
N ARG A 31 4.58 4.94 -5.92
CA ARG A 31 5.02 5.62 -4.70
C ARG A 31 3.84 6.02 -3.80
N LYS A 32 2.75 6.53 -4.37
CA LYS A 32 1.53 6.89 -3.60
C LYS A 32 0.87 5.65 -2.99
N ALA A 33 0.72 4.57 -3.76
CA ALA A 33 0.16 3.32 -3.26
C ALA A 33 0.98 2.76 -2.08
N MET A 34 2.31 2.76 -2.18
CA MET A 34 3.19 2.31 -1.09
C MET A 34 3.09 3.19 0.17
N GLN A 35 2.88 4.50 0.01
CA GLN A 35 2.64 5.40 1.14
C GLN A 35 1.31 5.09 1.84
N GLY A 36 0.25 4.82 1.08
CA GLY A 36 -1.04 4.37 1.60
C GLY A 36 -0.93 3.05 2.35
N ALA A 37 -0.25 2.06 1.76
CA ALA A 37 -0.03 0.75 2.37
C ALA A 37 0.72 0.85 3.71
N LYS A 38 1.74 1.71 3.79
CA LYS A 38 2.44 1.96 5.07
C LYS A 38 1.50 2.48 6.16
N ALA A 39 0.62 3.42 5.84
CA ALA A 39 -0.34 3.96 6.79
C ALA A 39 -1.34 2.87 7.23
N ALA A 40 -1.92 2.14 6.28
CA ALA A 40 -2.88 1.07 6.56
C ALA A 40 -2.26 -0.06 7.43
N ALA A 41 -1.01 -0.44 7.17
CA ALA A 41 -0.29 -1.42 7.98
C ALA A 41 -0.10 -0.93 9.42
N GLN A 42 0.21 0.34 9.61
CA GLN A 42 0.38 0.94 10.94
C GLN A 42 -0.94 0.99 11.72
N ASP A 43 -2.05 1.28 11.05
CA ASP A 43 -3.39 1.28 11.65
C ASP A 43 -3.78 -0.14 12.10
N VAL A 44 -3.57 -1.13 11.24
CA VAL A 44 -3.81 -2.55 11.59
C VAL A 44 -2.97 -2.95 12.81
N ARG A 45 -1.68 -2.63 12.82
CA ARG A 45 -0.78 -2.93 13.95
C ARG A 45 -1.28 -2.31 15.25
N THR A 46 -1.69 -1.04 15.19
CA THR A 46 -2.17 -0.29 16.35
C THR A 46 -3.45 -0.92 16.90
N LYS A 47 -4.39 -1.28 16.01
CA LYS A 47 -5.63 -1.94 16.40
C LYS A 47 -5.37 -3.30 17.07
N VAL A 48 -4.57 -4.18 16.46
CA VAL A 48 -4.24 -5.48 17.06
C VAL A 48 -3.59 -5.31 18.44
N GLN A 49 -2.73 -4.31 18.60
CA GLN A 49 -2.11 -4.01 19.89
C GLN A 49 -3.12 -3.52 20.93
N ALA A 50 -4.10 -2.72 20.52
CA ALA A 50 -5.19 -2.27 21.40
C ALA A 50 -6.08 -3.45 21.81
N ASP A 51 -6.46 -4.31 20.86
CA ASP A 51 -7.28 -5.51 21.11
C ASP A 51 -6.59 -6.47 22.08
N LYS A 52 -5.25 -6.59 22.02
CA LYS A 52 -4.46 -7.39 22.98
C LYS A 52 -4.45 -6.82 24.40
N ASN A 53 -4.53 -5.49 24.54
CA ASN A 53 -4.36 -4.78 25.80
C ASN A 53 -5.69 -4.45 26.50
N ALA A 54 -6.82 -4.79 25.87
CA ALA A 54 -8.18 -4.70 26.43
C ALA A 54 -8.55 -6.00 27.15
#